data_AF-A0A6G1KDM9-F1
#
_entry.id   AF-A0A6G1KDM9-F1
#
_cell.length_a   1.000
_cell.length_b   1.000
_cell.length_c   1.000
_cell.angle_alpha   90.00
_cell.angle_beta   90.00
_cell.angle_gamma   90.00
#
_symmetry.space_group_name_H-M   'P 1'
#
loop_
_entity.id
_entity.type
_entity.pdbx_description
1 polymer ?
#
loop_
_entity_poly.entity_id
_entity_poly.type
_entity_poly.pdbx_seq_one_letter_code
_entity_poly.pdbx_strand_id
1 'polypeptide(L)'
;MYAFKTFCLVAATSVFPSVISALDEVAHPWISPSDADARSPCPGLNALANHGILPRDGKAIDLDILVAAVSTGFNLSSAATLVVGNVALKASTTGNASTFDLDDLDVHDPQVIEHDGSMTRNDSYWGDAHTFNNQTWARTLQSNIYSKMSDCPLRSAGSHPLPRSA
;
A
#
# COMPACT_ATOMS: atom_id res chain seq x y z
N MET A 1 21.61 -2.28 -73.03
CA MET A 1 22.27 -2.35 -71.71
C MET A 1 21.33 -1.66 -70.72
N TYR A 2 20.48 -2.41 -70.00
CA TYR A 2 19.52 -1.86 -69.05
C TYR A 2 20.05 -2.08 -67.63
N ALA A 3 20.30 -0.98 -66.92
CA ALA A 3 20.84 -0.97 -65.57
C ALA A 3 19.76 -1.37 -64.56
N PHE A 4 19.94 -2.50 -63.90
CA PHE A 4 19.11 -2.95 -62.78
C PHE A 4 19.47 -2.09 -61.56
N LYS A 5 18.60 -1.16 -61.16
CA LYS A 5 18.75 -0.40 -59.90
C LYS A 5 18.26 -1.28 -58.76
N THR A 6 19.21 -1.84 -58.01
CA THR A 6 18.95 -2.53 -56.74
C THR A 6 18.40 -1.53 -55.72
N PHE A 7 17.12 -1.66 -55.38
CA PHE A 7 16.53 -0.96 -54.25
C PHE A 7 16.89 -1.72 -52.97
N CYS A 8 17.65 -1.09 -52.08
CA CYS A 8 17.97 -1.63 -50.77
C CYS A 8 16.77 -1.41 -49.85
N LEU A 9 16.09 -2.50 -49.45
CA LEU A 9 14.98 -2.49 -48.50
C LEU A 9 15.57 -2.33 -47.09
N VAL A 10 15.49 -1.12 -46.53
CA VAL A 10 15.81 -0.88 -45.12
C VAL A 10 14.60 -1.34 -44.30
N ALA A 11 14.72 -2.49 -43.63
CA ALA A 11 13.74 -2.92 -42.66
C ALA A 11 13.80 -1.97 -41.45
N ALA A 12 12.80 -1.10 -41.31
CA ALA A 12 12.61 -0.31 -40.11
C ALA A 12 12.20 -1.28 -38.98
N THR A 13 13.15 -1.63 -38.12
CA THR A 13 12.83 -2.33 -36.87
C THR A 13 12.04 -1.37 -36.00
N SER A 14 10.73 -1.59 -35.87
CA SER A 14 9.93 -0.86 -34.89
C SER A 14 10.38 -1.33 -33.51
N VAL A 15 11.20 -0.51 -32.86
CA VAL A 15 11.44 -0.64 -31.43
C VAL A 15 10.12 -0.25 -30.78
N PHE A 16 9.30 -1.23 -30.44
CA PHE A 16 8.19 -1.01 -29.54
C PHE A 16 8.83 -0.71 -28.20
N PRO A 17 8.81 0.54 -27.68
CA PRO A 17 9.21 0.75 -26.31
C PRO A 17 8.32 -0.15 -25.46
N SER A 18 8.94 -1.10 -24.77
CA SER A 18 8.27 -1.83 -23.71
C SER A 18 7.79 -0.75 -22.75
N VAL A 19 6.49 -0.45 -22.76
CA VAL A 19 5.87 0.40 -21.76
C VAL A 19 5.97 -0.37 -20.45
N ILE A 20 7.08 -0.18 -19.75
CA ILE A 20 7.17 -0.55 -18.36
C ILE A 20 6.14 0.36 -17.68
N SER A 21 5.06 -0.24 -17.20
CA SER A 21 4.09 0.42 -16.32
C SER A 21 4.72 0.66 -14.95
N ALA A 22 5.88 1.30 -14.92
CA ALA A 22 6.49 1.83 -13.72
C ALA A 22 5.91 3.23 -13.56
N LEU A 23 5.33 3.49 -12.38
CA LEU A 23 5.03 4.86 -11.98
C LEU A 23 6.33 5.66 -12.06
N ASP A 24 6.29 6.78 -12.77
CA ASP A 24 7.45 7.64 -12.93
C ASP A 24 7.69 8.40 -11.63
N GLU A 25 8.76 8.07 -10.90
CA GLU A 25 9.20 8.76 -9.69
C GLU A 25 9.48 10.25 -9.94
N VAL A 26 9.73 10.68 -11.18
CA VAL A 26 9.86 12.10 -11.53
C VAL A 26 8.49 12.79 -11.53
N ALA A 27 7.45 12.12 -12.04
CA ALA A 27 6.08 12.63 -12.05
C ALA A 27 5.38 12.51 -10.69
N HIS A 28 5.69 11.45 -9.95
CA HIS A 28 5.10 11.10 -8.66
C HIS A 28 6.17 10.92 -7.57
N PRO A 29 6.94 11.98 -7.25
CA PRO A 29 7.99 11.87 -6.25
C PRO A 29 7.40 11.58 -4.87
N TRP A 30 8.07 10.71 -4.13
CA TRP A 30 7.78 10.51 -2.73
C TRP A 30 8.02 11.79 -1.91
N ILE A 31 7.05 12.13 -1.06
CA ILE A 31 7.16 13.19 -0.08
C ILE A 31 6.59 12.64 1.24
N SER A 32 7.33 12.83 2.34
CA SER A 32 6.85 12.48 3.67
C SER A 32 5.58 13.26 4.02
N PRO A 33 4.58 12.63 4.65
CA PRO A 33 3.45 13.37 5.19
C PRO A 33 3.91 14.37 6.25
N SER A 34 3.23 15.51 6.33
CA SER A 34 3.30 16.42 7.47
C SER A 34 2.34 15.97 8.57
N ASP A 35 2.47 16.55 9.76
CA ASP A 35 1.58 16.26 10.90
C ASP A 35 0.11 16.66 10.66
N ALA A 36 -0.16 17.50 9.65
CA ALA A 36 -1.51 17.92 9.29
C ALA A 36 -2.18 17.00 8.25
N ASP A 37 -1.41 16.11 7.63
CA ASP A 37 -1.87 15.22 6.56
C ASP A 37 -2.42 13.92 7.16
N ALA A 38 -3.62 13.54 6.74
CA ALA A 38 -4.26 12.30 7.15
C ALA A 38 -3.56 11.10 6.50
N ARG A 39 -3.35 10.06 7.29
CA ARG A 39 -2.91 8.73 6.81
C ARG A 39 -3.83 7.67 7.39
N SER A 40 -3.68 6.44 6.94
CA SER A 40 -4.59 5.33 7.27
C SER A 40 -3.80 4.14 7.85
N PRO A 41 -4.49 3.16 8.45
CA PRO A 41 -3.89 1.84 8.71
C PRO A 41 -3.50 1.10 7.42
N CYS A 42 -4.02 1.49 6.24
CA CYS A 42 -3.73 0.87 4.95
C CYS A 42 -2.39 1.36 4.37
N PRO A 43 -1.36 0.49 4.25
CA PRO A 43 -0.08 0.90 3.68
C PRO A 43 -0.18 1.31 2.21
N GLY A 44 -1.11 0.72 1.45
CA GLY A 44 -1.32 1.04 0.04
C GLY A 44 -1.78 2.49 -0.17
N LEU A 45 -2.85 2.91 0.51
CA LEU A 45 -3.37 4.28 0.38
C LEU A 45 -2.36 5.33 0.86
N ASN A 46 -1.61 5.02 1.93
CA ASN A 46 -0.55 5.90 2.42
C ASN A 46 0.55 6.10 1.38
N ALA A 47 0.93 5.05 0.64
CA ALA A 47 1.88 5.17 -0.46
C ALA A 47 1.32 6.06 -1.57
N LEU A 48 0.07 5.86 -2.00
CA LEU A 48 -0.56 6.69 -3.04
C LEU A 48 -0.61 8.18 -2.65
N ALA A 49 -0.92 8.50 -1.40
CA ALA A 49 -0.90 9.89 -0.91
C ALA A 49 0.53 10.45 -0.83
N ASN A 50 1.50 9.67 -0.36
CA ASN A 50 2.91 10.08 -0.32
C ASN A 50 3.52 10.32 -1.72
N HIS A 51 2.99 9.67 -2.76
CA HIS A 51 3.38 9.87 -4.16
C HIS A 51 2.50 10.88 -4.91
N GLY A 52 1.50 11.48 -4.25
CA GLY A 52 0.59 12.46 -4.85
C GLY A 52 -0.33 11.88 -5.93
N ILE A 53 -0.59 10.57 -5.87
CA ILE A 53 -1.56 9.87 -6.71
C ILE A 53 -2.95 10.00 -6.08
N LEU A 54 -3.02 9.93 -4.76
CA LEU A 54 -4.12 10.50 -3.96
C LEU A 54 -3.79 11.95 -3.57
N PRO A 55 -4.78 12.76 -3.15
CA PRO A 55 -4.54 14.01 -2.44
C PRO A 55 -3.48 13.81 -1.34
N ARG A 56 -2.42 14.63 -1.37
CA ARG A 56 -1.26 14.44 -0.48
C ARG A 56 -1.59 14.63 1.00
N ASP A 57 -2.56 15.50 1.26
CA ASP A 57 -3.14 15.74 2.57
C ASP A 57 -4.01 14.57 3.06
N GLY A 58 -4.35 13.62 2.18
CA GLY A 58 -5.12 12.43 2.51
C GLY A 58 -6.59 12.72 2.82
N LYS A 59 -7.14 13.85 2.36
CA LYS A 59 -8.49 14.31 2.73
C LYS A 59 -9.45 14.38 1.54
N ALA A 60 -10.74 14.39 1.86
CA ALA A 60 -11.86 14.54 0.94
C ALA A 60 -11.80 13.58 -0.27
N ILE A 61 -11.49 12.31 -0.01
CA ILE A 61 -11.34 11.29 -1.05
C ILE A 61 -12.73 10.72 -1.38
N ASP A 62 -13.22 10.96 -2.60
CA ASP A 62 -14.41 10.29 -3.14
C ASP A 62 -14.06 8.98 -3.88
N LEU A 63 -15.09 8.26 -4.33
CA LEU A 63 -14.89 6.97 -5.01
C LEU A 63 -14.22 7.10 -6.38
N ASP A 64 -14.40 8.20 -7.09
CA ASP A 64 -13.80 8.40 -8.41
C ASP A 64 -12.30 8.67 -8.27
N ILE A 65 -11.92 9.53 -7.31
CA ILE A 65 -10.53 9.76 -6.89
C ILE A 65 -9.89 8.44 -6.46
N LEU A 66 -10.57 7.67 -5.61
CA LEU A 66 -10.04 6.40 -5.12
C LEU A 66 -9.83 5.39 -6.26
N VAL A 67 -10.81 5.21 -7.16
CA VAL A 67 -10.71 4.30 -8.31
C VAL A 67 -9.60 4.71 -9.25
N ALA A 68 -9.49 6.00 -9.58
CA ALA A 68 -8.43 6.51 -10.44
C ALA A 68 -7.06 6.24 -9.79
N ALA A 69 -6.88 6.61 -8.53
CA ALA A 69 -5.61 6.48 -7.82
C ALA A 69 -5.15 5.02 -7.67
N VAL A 70 -6.08 4.12 -7.29
CA VAL A 70 -5.78 2.70 -7.10
C VAL A 70 -5.52 1.99 -8.44
N SER A 71 -6.24 2.37 -9.51
CA SER A 71 -5.98 1.85 -10.85
C SER A 71 -4.62 2.30 -11.37
N THR A 72 -4.30 3.59 -11.27
CA THR A 72 -3.00 4.13 -11.65
C THR A 72 -1.87 3.52 -10.82
N GLY A 73 -2.03 3.50 -9.50
CA GLY A 73 -0.96 3.14 -8.57
C GLY A 73 -0.69 1.65 -8.48
N PHE A 74 -1.73 0.81 -8.55
CA PHE A 74 -1.63 -0.63 -8.29
C PHE A 74 -2.16 -1.51 -9.42
N ASN A 75 -2.65 -0.92 -10.52
CA ASN A 75 -3.29 -1.66 -11.61
C ASN A 75 -4.42 -2.59 -11.13
N LEU A 76 -5.14 -2.15 -10.09
CA LEU A 76 -6.30 -2.86 -9.54
C LEU A 76 -7.58 -2.44 -10.26
N SER A 77 -8.53 -3.36 -10.34
CA SER A 77 -9.79 -3.11 -11.04
C SER A 77 -10.66 -2.10 -10.29
N SER A 78 -11.42 -1.31 -11.05
CA SER A 78 -12.43 -0.40 -10.48
C SER A 78 -13.46 -1.17 -9.65
N ALA A 79 -13.91 -2.33 -10.12
CA ALA A 79 -14.87 -3.17 -9.40
C ALA A 79 -14.37 -3.59 -8.01
N ALA A 80 -13.12 -4.04 -7.90
CA ALA A 80 -12.54 -4.41 -6.60
C ALA A 80 -12.38 -3.18 -5.68
N THR A 81 -11.95 -2.05 -6.26
CA THR A 81 -11.77 -0.79 -5.52
C THR A 81 -13.10 -0.28 -4.98
N LEU A 82 -14.16 -0.33 -5.77
CA LEU A 82 -15.49 0.13 -5.38
C LEU A 82 -16.09 -0.71 -4.24
N VAL A 83 -15.82 -2.02 -4.17
CA VAL A 83 -16.30 -2.85 -3.06
C VAL A 83 -15.75 -2.33 -1.73
N VAL A 84 -14.44 -2.09 -1.64
CA VAL A 84 -13.81 -1.60 -0.41
C VAL A 84 -14.11 -0.12 -0.18
N GLY A 85 -14.12 0.71 -1.24
CA GLY A 85 -14.41 2.13 -1.16
C GLY A 85 -15.83 2.44 -0.65
N ASN A 86 -16.84 1.68 -1.06
CA ASN A 86 -18.20 1.85 -0.52
C ASN A 86 -18.29 1.51 0.98
N VAL A 87 -17.45 0.59 1.47
CA VAL A 87 -17.35 0.32 2.90
C VAL A 87 -16.62 1.46 3.62
N ALA A 88 -15.53 1.99 3.03
CA ALA A 88 -14.77 3.12 3.56
C ALA A 88 -15.64 4.37 3.81
N LEU A 89 -16.58 4.69 2.90
CA LEU A 89 -17.50 5.81 3.08
C LEU A 89 -18.35 5.73 4.36
N LYS A 90 -18.55 4.54 4.93
CA LYS A 90 -19.28 4.38 6.20
C LYS A 90 -18.51 4.91 7.41
N ALA A 91 -17.19 5.07 7.29
CA ALA A 91 -16.34 5.64 8.33
C ALA A 91 -16.25 7.17 8.26
N SER A 92 -16.83 7.80 7.22
CA SER A 92 -16.65 9.23 6.93
C SER A 92 -16.97 10.15 8.11
N THR A 93 -16.02 11.02 8.46
CA THR A 93 -16.25 12.13 9.41
C THR A 93 -16.24 13.51 8.74
N THR A 94 -16.05 13.55 7.42
CA THR A 94 -15.88 14.78 6.61
C THR A 94 -17.11 15.72 6.57
N GLY A 95 -18.27 15.26 7.04
CA GLY A 95 -19.55 15.94 6.87
C GLY A 95 -20.16 15.81 5.47
N ASN A 96 -19.47 15.15 4.55
CA ASN A 96 -19.96 14.77 3.23
C ASN A 96 -19.94 13.24 3.08
N ALA A 97 -21.14 12.64 2.94
CA ALA A 97 -21.30 11.19 2.87
C ALA A 97 -20.66 10.54 1.62
N SER A 98 -20.19 11.33 0.65
CA SER A 98 -19.52 10.85 -0.56
C SER A 98 -17.99 10.94 -0.49
N THR A 99 -17.42 11.41 0.62
CA THR A 99 -15.98 11.51 0.82
C THR A 99 -15.54 10.93 2.15
N PHE A 100 -14.29 10.50 2.28
CA PHE A 100 -13.65 10.15 3.56
C PHE A 100 -12.24 10.73 3.61
N ASP A 101 -11.73 10.96 4.82
CA ASP A 101 -10.31 11.26 5.06
C ASP A 101 -9.58 9.94 5.40
N LEU A 102 -8.29 9.83 5.10
CA LEU A 102 -7.56 8.57 5.28
C LEU A 102 -7.56 8.07 6.73
N ASP A 103 -7.62 8.97 7.71
CA ASP A 103 -7.68 8.66 9.14
C ASP A 103 -9.07 8.21 9.61
N ASP A 104 -10.14 8.47 8.84
CA ASP A 104 -11.46 7.86 9.07
C ASP A 104 -11.38 6.33 9.07
N LEU A 105 -10.44 5.75 8.32
CA LEU A 105 -10.28 4.30 8.18
C LEU A 105 -9.70 3.60 9.41
N ASP A 106 -9.36 4.34 10.47
CA ASP A 106 -8.83 3.83 11.74
C ASP A 106 -9.94 3.38 12.72
N VAL A 107 -11.21 3.50 12.34
CA VAL A 107 -12.32 3.13 13.21
C VAL A 107 -12.40 1.63 13.47
N HIS A 108 -12.21 1.24 14.74
CA HIS A 108 -12.33 -0.14 15.20
C HIS A 108 -13.73 -0.50 15.72
N ASP A 109 -14.42 0.43 16.40
CA ASP A 109 -15.77 0.23 16.94
C ASP A 109 -16.65 1.48 16.73
N PRO A 110 -17.76 1.39 15.96
CA PRO A 110 -18.25 0.21 15.24
C PRO A 110 -17.30 -0.20 14.10
N GLN A 111 -17.13 -1.51 13.91
CA GLN A 111 -16.20 -2.04 12.91
C GLN A 111 -16.62 -1.68 11.47
N VAL A 112 -15.68 -1.12 10.69
CA VAL A 112 -15.87 -0.79 9.27
C VAL A 112 -14.90 -1.55 8.37
N ILE A 113 -13.59 -1.28 8.48
CA ILE A 113 -12.53 -1.97 7.72
C ILE A 113 -11.39 -2.38 8.66
N GLU A 114 -10.97 -1.49 9.56
CA GLU A 114 -9.91 -1.78 10.55
C GLU A 114 -10.27 -3.04 11.37
N HIS A 115 -9.26 -3.85 11.65
CA HIS A 115 -9.44 -5.16 12.26
C HIS A 115 -8.16 -5.67 12.96
N ASP A 116 -8.37 -6.52 13.96
CA ASP A 116 -7.29 -7.24 14.66
C ASP A 116 -6.57 -8.24 13.75
N GLY A 117 -5.36 -8.65 14.16
CA GLY A 117 -4.51 -9.56 13.40
C GLY A 117 -3.79 -8.86 12.24
N SER A 118 -3.63 -7.54 12.31
CA SER A 118 -2.92 -6.75 11.31
C SER A 118 -1.47 -7.21 11.12
N MET A 119 -0.97 -7.15 9.89
CA MET A 119 0.40 -7.58 9.57
C MET A 119 1.47 -6.58 10.03
N THR A 120 1.11 -5.32 10.23
CA THR A 120 2.08 -4.25 10.50
C THR A 120 1.62 -3.23 11.53
N ARG A 121 0.41 -3.37 12.09
CA ARG A 121 -0.20 -2.49 13.10
C ARG A 121 -0.49 -3.31 14.35
N ASN A 122 -0.63 -2.69 15.52
CA ASN A 122 -1.15 -3.44 16.66
C ASN A 122 -2.66 -3.67 16.49
N ASP A 123 -3.22 -4.61 17.23
CA ASP A 123 -4.66 -4.68 17.42
C ASP A 123 -5.09 -3.50 18.30
N SER A 124 -6.29 -2.95 18.08
CA SER A 124 -6.79 -1.78 18.79
C SER A 124 -6.84 -2.00 20.32
N TYR A 125 -7.13 -3.23 20.75
CA TYR A 125 -7.15 -3.62 22.16
C TYR A 125 -5.77 -3.48 22.83
N TRP A 126 -4.69 -3.75 22.07
CA TRP A 126 -3.32 -3.73 22.59
C TRP A 126 -2.60 -2.40 22.34
N GLY A 127 -3.18 -1.48 21.57
CA GLY A 127 -2.64 -0.13 21.39
C GLY A 127 -3.02 0.51 20.05
N ASP A 128 -2.06 1.20 19.45
CA ASP A 128 -2.23 1.93 18.19
C ASP A 128 -2.38 1.00 16.97
N ALA A 129 -3.60 0.98 16.40
CA ALA A 129 -3.97 0.21 15.20
C ALA A 129 -3.76 0.96 13.88
N HIS A 130 -3.25 2.19 13.94
CA HIS A 130 -3.04 3.06 12.80
C HIS A 130 -1.60 3.00 12.29
N THR A 131 -0.65 3.21 13.21
CA THR A 131 0.74 3.48 12.88
C THR A 131 1.50 2.19 12.59
N PHE A 132 2.46 2.27 11.67
CA PHE A 132 3.37 1.15 11.42
C PHE A 132 4.14 0.76 12.70
N ASN A 133 4.07 -0.53 13.04
CA ASN A 133 4.69 -1.12 14.20
C ASN A 133 5.77 -2.14 13.79
N ASN A 134 7.02 -1.84 14.14
CA ASN A 134 8.17 -2.71 13.84
C ASN A 134 8.08 -4.10 14.50
N GLN A 135 7.46 -4.23 15.67
CA GLN A 135 7.36 -5.51 16.37
C GLN A 135 6.31 -6.42 15.71
N THR A 136 5.14 -5.88 15.36
CA THR A 136 4.13 -6.62 14.60
C THR A 136 4.72 -7.05 13.26
N TRP A 137 5.37 -6.12 12.55
CA TRP A 137 6.01 -6.44 11.28
C TRP A 137 7.07 -7.55 11.41
N ALA A 138 7.88 -7.51 12.47
CA ALA A 138 8.83 -8.57 12.75
C ALA A 138 8.16 -9.95 12.92
N ARG A 139 6.97 -10.01 13.56
CA ARG A 139 6.19 -11.26 13.68
C ARG A 139 5.69 -11.75 12.32
N THR A 140 5.22 -10.86 11.45
CA THR A 140 4.81 -11.23 10.08
C THR A 140 5.99 -11.70 9.23
N LEU A 141 7.18 -11.12 9.40
CA LEU A 141 8.39 -11.61 8.70
C LEU A 141 8.83 -12.99 9.20
N GLN A 142 8.68 -13.26 10.50
CA GLN A 142 8.99 -14.56 11.10
C GLN A 142 8.13 -15.69 10.51
N SER A 143 6.87 -15.40 10.14
CA SER A 143 5.98 -16.42 9.57
C SER A 143 6.34 -16.82 8.14
N ASN A 144 7.05 -15.97 7.38
CA ASN A 144 7.19 -16.16 5.94
C ASN A 144 8.62 -16.26 5.38
N ILE A 145 9.70 -15.90 6.09
CA ILE A 145 11.07 -15.93 5.49
C ILE A 145 12.20 -16.45 6.39
N TYR A 146 12.07 -16.55 7.73
CA TYR A 146 13.24 -16.85 8.58
C TYR A 146 13.31 -18.26 9.22
N SER A 147 12.20 -18.99 9.35
CA SER A 147 12.21 -20.34 9.96
C SER A 147 12.73 -21.46 9.05
N LYS A 148 12.95 -21.19 7.75
CA LYS A 148 13.39 -22.19 6.75
C LYS A 148 14.79 -21.93 6.17
N MET A 149 15.39 -20.75 6.42
CA MET A 149 16.70 -20.37 5.86
C MET A 149 17.83 -20.32 6.90
N SER A 150 17.54 -20.44 8.21
CA SER A 150 18.52 -20.20 9.29
C SER A 150 18.58 -21.28 10.37
N ASP A 151 18.86 -22.52 10.01
CA ASP A 151 19.74 -23.34 10.86
C ASP A 151 21.19 -22.80 10.75
N CYS A 152 21.46 -21.56 11.18
CA CYS A 152 22.82 -21.03 11.24
C CYS A 152 23.12 -20.49 12.65
N PRO A 153 24.15 -21.03 13.33
CA PRO A 153 24.38 -20.85 14.77
C PRO A 153 25.13 -19.54 15.04
N LEU A 154 25.21 -19.18 16.33
CA LEU A 154 25.95 -18.07 16.97
C LEU A 154 25.05 -16.93 17.51
N ARG A 155 24.54 -17.07 18.75
CA ARG A 155 25.21 -16.61 19.99
C ARG A 155 24.22 -16.58 21.17
N SER A 156 24.48 -17.44 22.14
CA SER A 156 24.05 -17.46 23.54
C SER A 156 23.32 -16.21 24.09
N ALA A 157 22.07 -16.38 24.53
CA ALA A 157 21.48 -15.53 25.57
C ALA A 157 20.46 -16.33 26.40
N GLY A 158 20.89 -16.69 27.62
CA GLY A 158 20.09 -16.72 28.84
C GLY A 158 18.80 -17.54 28.86
N SER A 159 18.88 -18.72 29.50
CA SER A 159 17.72 -19.43 30.05
C SER A 159 16.98 -18.56 31.09
N HIS A 160 15.80 -18.05 30.74
CA HIS A 160 14.81 -17.59 31.73
C HIS A 160 13.77 -18.71 31.95
N PRO A 161 13.67 -19.29 33.16
CA PRO A 161 12.65 -20.29 33.44
C PRO A 161 11.30 -19.61 33.67
N LEU A 162 10.28 -20.01 32.91
CA LEU A 162 8.88 -19.65 33.20
C LEU A 162 8.41 -20.36 34.48
N PRO A 163 7.64 -19.70 35.36
CA PRO A 163 7.10 -20.33 36.55
C PRO A 163 6.05 -21.37 36.17
N ARG A 164 6.16 -22.57 36.75
CA ARG A 164 5.10 -23.58 36.69
C ARG A 164 3.97 -23.15 37.62
N SER A 165 2.78 -22.97 37.08
CA SER A 165 1.54 -22.91 37.86
C SER A 165 1.23 -24.28 38.45
N ALA A 166 0.74 -24.26 39.69
CA ALA A 166 0.37 -25.40 40.53
C ALA A 166 -0.73 -26.28 39.92
#